data_AF-A0A383D446-F1
#
_entry.id   AF-A0A383D446-F1
#
_cell.length_a   1.000
_cell.length_b   1.000
_cell.length_c   1.000
_cell.angle_alpha   90.00
_cell.angle_beta   90.00
_cell.angle_gamma   90.00
#
_symmetry.space_group_name_H-M   'P 1'
#
loop_
_entity.id
_entity.type
_entity.pdbx_description
1 polymer ?
#
loop_
_entity_poly.entity_id
_entity_poly.type
_entity_poly.pdbx_seq_one_letter_code
_entity_poly.pdbx_strand_id
1 'polypeptide(L)'
;MLASKTFRRLRMGLSTLLGIKRQGFFIPYRYAESIPDYKDRSKYQHIANMFENSRSLFREQISHISQYTDELRQIGPDTPPQPRWNQTWFPPLDAAIAYAMVRQHAPKYIIEVGSGHSTRFLARAVSDGLLDTRIVAIDPAPRANIDGLKITVEPNTIQEVDVLYFELLKPRDILFIDSSHIL
;
A
#
# COMPACT_ATOMS: atom_id res chain seq x y z
N MET A 1 -24.55 -2.03 10.00
CA MET A 1 -23.46 -1.67 9.06
C MET A 1 -23.51 -2.42 7.72
N LEU A 2 -23.96 -3.68 7.65
CA LEU A 2 -24.04 -4.49 6.41
C LEU A 2 -25.01 -3.94 5.35
N ALA A 3 -26.20 -3.48 5.75
CA ALA A 3 -27.22 -2.94 4.83
C ALA A 3 -26.71 -1.73 4.01
N SER A 4 -25.89 -0.87 4.61
CA SER A 4 -25.30 0.31 3.95
C SER A 4 -24.32 -0.07 2.83
N LYS A 5 -23.50 -1.12 3.03
CA LYS A 5 -22.56 -1.60 2.00
C LYS A 5 -23.28 -2.24 0.83
N THR A 6 -24.32 -3.06 1.09
CA THR A 6 -25.13 -3.69 0.05
C THR A 6 -25.88 -2.65 -0.77
N PHE A 7 -26.52 -1.68 -0.12
CA PHE A 7 -27.22 -0.59 -0.81
C PHE A 7 -26.27 0.26 -1.65
N ARG A 8 -25.08 0.61 -1.13
CA ARG A 8 -24.05 1.32 -1.89
C ARG A 8 -23.63 0.56 -3.16
N ARG A 9 -23.38 -0.75 -3.04
CA ARG A 9 -23.00 -1.60 -4.19
C ARG A 9 -24.11 -1.68 -5.23
N LEU A 10 -25.35 -1.90 -4.80
CA LEU A 10 -26.50 -1.94 -5.70
C LEU A 10 -26.66 -0.61 -6.45
N ARG A 11 -26.59 0.52 -5.73
CA ARG A 11 -26.68 1.87 -6.32
C ARG A 11 -25.58 2.12 -7.35
N MET A 12 -24.33 1.81 -7.02
CA MET A 12 -23.18 1.98 -7.94
C MET A 12 -23.28 1.05 -9.16
N GLY A 13 -23.71 -0.20 -8.94
CA GLY A 13 -23.88 -1.20 -9.99
C GLY A 13 -24.98 -0.81 -10.99
N LEU A 14 -26.18 -0.50 -10.51
CA LEU A 14 -27.29 -0.06 -11.37
C LEU A 14 -26.96 1.24 -12.10
N SER A 15 -26.34 2.20 -11.42
CA SER A 15 -25.92 3.46 -12.06
C SER A 15 -24.93 3.23 -13.21
N THR A 16 -24.06 2.22 -13.08
CA THR A 16 -23.11 1.83 -14.13
C THR A 16 -23.81 1.09 -15.28
N LEU A 17 -24.66 0.11 -14.97
CA LEU A 17 -25.38 -0.70 -15.97
C LEU A 17 -26.36 0.13 -16.81
N LEU A 18 -27.06 1.07 -16.17
CA LEU A 18 -28.03 1.94 -16.84
C LEU A 18 -27.38 3.14 -17.54
N GLY A 19 -26.05 3.25 -17.54
CA GLY A 19 -25.33 4.35 -18.20
C GLY A 19 -25.48 5.72 -17.54
N ILE A 20 -26.10 5.81 -16.35
CA ILE A 20 -26.35 7.08 -15.64
C ILE A 20 -25.02 7.70 -15.18
N LYS A 21 -24.16 6.89 -14.55
CA LYS A 21 -22.82 7.30 -14.12
C LYS A 21 -21.95 6.05 -13.99
N ARG A 22 -20.81 6.01 -14.66
CA ARG A 22 -19.84 4.91 -14.50
C ARG A 22 -19.23 4.97 -13.10
N GLN A 23 -19.52 3.98 -12.27
CA GLN A 23 -19.02 3.88 -10.89
C GLN A 23 -18.35 2.52 -10.59
N GLY A 24 -18.11 1.73 -11.64
CA GLY A 24 -17.44 0.44 -11.59
C GLY A 24 -17.36 -0.18 -12.99
N PHE A 25 -16.90 -1.43 -13.05
CA PHE A 25 -16.85 -2.23 -14.28
C PHE A 25 -17.79 -3.42 -14.13
N PHE A 26 -18.57 -3.70 -15.17
CA PHE A 26 -19.32 -4.96 -15.30
C PHE A 26 -18.73 -5.73 -16.47
N ILE A 27 -18.11 -6.86 -16.18
CA ILE A 27 -17.52 -7.75 -17.19
C ILE A 27 -18.44 -8.95 -17.29
N PRO A 28 -19.26 -9.07 -18.35
CA PRO A 28 -20.15 -10.22 -18.51
C PRO A 28 -19.30 -11.48 -18.67
N TYR A 29 -19.59 -12.50 -17.86
CA TYR A 29 -18.93 -13.79 -17.95
C TYR A 29 -19.98 -14.89 -18.02
N ARG A 30 -19.99 -15.62 -19.15
CA ARG A 30 -21.01 -16.63 -19.48
C ARG A 30 -21.14 -17.73 -18.43
N TYR A 31 -20.06 -18.06 -17.73
CA TYR A 31 -20.01 -19.14 -16.75
C TYR A 31 -19.87 -18.62 -15.32
N ALA A 32 -20.36 -17.41 -15.04
CA ALA A 32 -20.23 -16.80 -13.70
C ALA A 32 -20.83 -17.68 -12.59
N GLU A 33 -21.94 -18.36 -12.85
CA GLU A 33 -22.59 -19.26 -11.90
C GLU A 33 -21.78 -20.51 -11.59
N SER A 34 -20.89 -20.93 -12.50
CA SER A 34 -20.03 -22.11 -12.26
C SER A 34 -18.75 -21.77 -11.53
N ILE A 35 -18.47 -20.49 -11.24
CA ILE A 35 -17.30 -20.10 -10.46
C ILE A 35 -17.59 -20.39 -8.97
N PRO A 36 -16.76 -21.21 -8.29
CA PRO A 36 -16.92 -21.43 -6.87
C PRO A 36 -16.76 -20.14 -6.06
N ASP A 37 -17.42 -20.08 -4.90
CA ASP A 37 -17.25 -19.00 -3.94
C ASP A 37 -15.76 -18.84 -3.59
N TYR A 38 -15.32 -17.62 -3.27
CA TYR A 38 -13.91 -17.34 -3.00
C TYR A 38 -13.32 -18.23 -1.89
N LYS A 39 -14.15 -18.72 -0.97
CA LYS A 39 -13.75 -19.64 0.10
C LYS A 39 -13.40 -21.03 -0.39
N ASP A 40 -14.02 -21.45 -1.50
CA ASP A 40 -13.91 -22.78 -2.08
C ASP A 40 -12.97 -22.81 -3.30
N ARG A 41 -12.45 -21.64 -3.70
CA ARG A 41 -11.46 -21.54 -4.77
C ARG A 41 -10.16 -22.22 -4.36
N SER A 42 -9.63 -23.03 -5.26
CA SER A 42 -8.30 -23.59 -5.11
C SER A 42 -7.26 -22.46 -5.02
N LYS A 43 -6.24 -22.68 -4.20
CA LYS A 43 -5.10 -21.77 -4.13
C LYS A 43 -4.40 -21.75 -5.49
N TYR A 44 -3.90 -20.59 -5.89
CA TYR A 44 -3.00 -20.49 -7.04
C TYR A 44 -1.68 -21.18 -6.69
N GLN A 45 -1.57 -22.46 -7.06
CA GLN A 45 -0.44 -23.32 -6.64
C GLN A 45 0.91 -22.74 -7.06
N HIS A 46 0.98 -22.07 -8.22
CA HIS A 46 2.20 -21.41 -8.67
C HIS A 46 2.65 -20.31 -7.69
N ILE A 47 1.73 -19.45 -7.25
CA ILE A 47 2.02 -18.40 -6.26
C ILE A 47 2.38 -19.00 -4.90
N ALA A 48 1.67 -20.06 -4.49
CA ALA A 48 1.99 -20.77 -3.25
C ALA A 48 3.43 -21.32 -3.27
N ASN A 49 3.84 -21.93 -4.39
CA ASN A 49 5.21 -22.43 -4.57
C ASN A 49 6.23 -21.30 -4.57
N MET A 50 5.94 -20.16 -5.20
CA MET A 50 6.82 -18.98 -5.15
C MET A 50 7.06 -18.50 -3.72
N PHE A 51 6.01 -18.44 -2.89
CA PHE A 51 6.15 -18.07 -1.49
C PHE A 51 6.92 -19.10 -0.68
N GLU A 52 6.67 -20.39 -0.88
CA GLU A 52 7.39 -21.45 -0.18
C GLU A 52 8.89 -21.43 -0.53
N ASN A 53 9.21 -21.28 -1.82
CA ASN A 53 10.60 -21.17 -2.29
C ASN A 53 11.30 -19.90 -1.79
N SER A 54 10.54 -18.85 -1.43
CA SER A 54 11.06 -17.58 -0.89
C SER A 54 11.06 -17.54 0.64
N ARG A 55 10.74 -18.64 1.32
CA ARG A 55 10.54 -18.67 2.77
C ARG A 55 11.79 -18.28 3.56
N SER A 56 12.98 -18.65 3.09
CA SER A 56 14.25 -18.24 3.71
C SER A 56 14.42 -16.72 3.64
N LEU A 57 14.17 -16.13 2.47
CA LEU A 57 14.22 -14.68 2.27
C LEU A 57 13.24 -13.95 3.19
N PHE A 58 12.00 -14.43 3.33
CA PHE A 58 11.05 -13.80 4.26
C PHE A 58 11.52 -13.85 5.71
N ARG A 59 12.09 -14.98 6.14
CA ARG A 59 12.64 -15.09 7.50
C ARG A 59 13.80 -14.13 7.73
N GLU A 60 14.68 -13.99 6.75
CA GLU A 60 15.78 -13.03 6.78
C GLU A 60 15.24 -11.60 6.90
N GLN A 61 14.29 -11.20 6.04
CA GLN A 61 13.68 -9.87 6.09
C GLN A 61 12.97 -9.57 7.41
N ILE A 62 12.20 -10.52 7.94
CA ILE A 62 11.55 -10.38 9.25
C ILE A 62 12.60 -10.24 10.37
N SER A 63 13.74 -10.92 10.25
CA SER A 63 14.80 -10.84 11.27
C SER A 63 15.41 -9.44 11.40
N HIS A 64 15.44 -8.66 10.31
CA HIS A 64 15.94 -7.28 10.34
C HIS A 64 15.10 -6.33 11.20
N ILE A 65 13.81 -6.64 11.42
CA ILE A 65 12.95 -5.87 12.33
C ILE A 65 13.57 -5.79 13.73
N SER A 66 14.23 -6.87 14.18
CA SER A 66 14.82 -6.92 15.51
C SER A 66 15.87 -5.83 15.77
N GLN A 67 16.52 -5.34 14.72
CA GLN A 67 17.53 -4.27 14.79
C GLN A 67 16.95 -2.90 15.16
N TYR A 68 15.63 -2.72 14.99
CA TYR A 68 14.94 -1.45 15.18
C TYR A 68 13.84 -1.52 16.24
N THR A 69 13.91 -2.53 17.11
CA THR A 69 12.87 -2.83 18.11
C THR A 69 12.58 -1.63 19.01
N ASP A 70 13.61 -0.92 19.45
CA ASP A 70 13.44 0.18 20.40
C ASP A 70 12.81 1.41 19.75
N GLU A 71 13.18 1.74 18.50
CA GLU A 71 12.54 2.82 17.76
C GLU A 71 11.08 2.48 17.40
N LEU A 72 10.82 1.23 16.99
CA LEU A 72 9.45 0.77 16.70
C LEU A 72 8.54 0.82 17.94
N ARG A 73 9.08 0.56 19.13
CA ARG A 73 8.36 0.70 20.41
C ARG A 73 8.03 2.14 20.76
N GLN A 74 8.77 3.12 20.24
CA GLN A 74 8.50 4.55 20.43
C GLN A 74 7.42 5.09 19.51
N ILE A 75 6.89 4.28 18.58
CA ILE A 75 5.77 4.69 17.73
C ILE A 75 4.46 4.53 18.51
N GLY A 76 3.74 5.64 18.71
CA GLY A 76 2.41 5.66 19.29
C GLY A 76 2.34 6.24 20.72
N PRO A 77 1.16 6.69 21.17
CA PRO A 77 -0.05 6.98 20.39
C PRO A 77 0.03 8.39 19.81
N ASP A 78 0.92 8.61 18.84
CA ASP A 78 1.09 9.91 18.23
C ASP A 78 -0.16 10.33 17.42
N THR A 79 -0.43 11.63 17.40
CA THR A 79 -1.49 12.21 16.56
C THR A 79 -1.02 12.30 15.11
N PRO A 80 -1.94 12.33 14.11
CA PRO A 80 -1.58 12.68 12.75
C PRO A 80 -0.70 13.94 12.71
N PRO A 81 0.38 13.96 11.90
CA PRO A 81 0.66 13.04 10.79
C PRO A 81 1.49 11.80 11.16
N GLN A 82 1.84 11.58 12.43
CA GLN A 82 2.69 10.45 12.83
C GLN A 82 2.00 9.08 12.64
N PRO A 83 2.78 7.99 12.48
CA PRO A 83 2.23 6.65 12.41
C PRO A 83 1.69 6.20 13.77
N ARG A 84 0.79 5.22 13.74
CA ARG A 84 0.23 4.58 14.94
C ARG A 84 -0.04 3.11 14.66
N TRP A 85 0.14 2.28 15.68
CA TRP A 85 -0.12 0.84 15.58
C TRP A 85 -1.61 0.49 15.58
N ASN A 86 -2.44 1.27 16.30
CA ASN A 86 -3.86 1.00 16.43
C ASN A 86 -4.66 1.55 15.22
N GLN A 87 -4.46 0.92 14.06
CA GLN A 87 -5.22 1.15 12.82
C GLN A 87 -5.22 -0.12 11.96
N THR A 88 -6.20 -0.27 11.07
CA THR A 88 -6.44 -1.52 10.31
C THR A 88 -6.11 -1.43 8.83
N TRP A 89 -5.65 -0.28 8.35
CA TRP A 89 -5.40 -0.02 6.93
C TRP A 89 -4.02 -0.49 6.48
N PHE A 90 -3.03 -0.43 7.37
CA PHE A 90 -1.68 -0.92 7.11
C PHE A 90 -1.22 -1.85 8.25
N PRO A 91 -1.30 -3.18 8.09
CA PRO A 91 -1.09 -4.14 9.17
C PRO A 91 0.25 -3.95 9.91
N PRO A 92 0.32 -4.21 11.24
CA PRO A 92 1.51 -3.92 12.03
C PRO A 92 2.79 -4.59 11.55
N LEU A 93 2.73 -5.85 11.08
CA LEU A 93 3.92 -6.54 10.58
C LEU A 93 4.41 -5.93 9.27
N ASP A 94 3.49 -5.61 8.34
CA ASP A 94 3.82 -4.94 7.08
C ASP A 94 4.46 -3.57 7.34
N ALA A 95 3.94 -2.84 8.32
CA ALA A 95 4.49 -1.57 8.75
C ALA A 95 5.89 -1.68 9.37
N ALA A 96 6.13 -2.69 10.21
CA ALA A 96 7.44 -2.95 10.79
C ALA A 96 8.46 -3.38 9.72
N ILE A 97 8.05 -4.20 8.74
CA ILE A 97 8.90 -4.61 7.61
C ILE A 97 9.23 -3.38 6.74
N ALA A 98 8.23 -2.60 6.34
CA ALA A 98 8.46 -1.40 5.52
C ALA A 98 9.41 -0.41 6.21
N TYR A 99 9.22 -0.19 7.53
CA TYR A 99 10.12 0.62 8.33
C TYR A 99 11.56 0.07 8.31
N ALA A 100 11.73 -1.23 8.58
CA ALA A 100 13.04 -1.87 8.60
C ALA A 100 13.74 -1.82 7.24
N MET A 101 13.01 -2.06 6.14
CA MET A 101 13.54 -1.98 4.78
C MET A 101 14.08 -0.58 4.45
N VAL A 102 13.34 0.48 4.83
CA VAL A 102 13.82 1.86 4.65
C VAL A 102 15.08 2.12 5.47
N ARG A 103 15.10 1.73 6.75
CA ARG A 103 16.27 1.92 7.63
C ARG A 103 17.50 1.13 7.16
N GLN A 104 17.30 -0.07 6.63
CA GLN A 104 18.37 -0.95 6.17
C GLN A 104 18.94 -0.50 4.83
N HIS A 105 18.08 -0.17 3.88
CA HIS A 105 18.52 0.18 2.53
C HIS A 105 18.99 1.62 2.40
N ALA A 106 18.52 2.52 3.27
CA ALA A 106 18.78 3.95 3.20
C ALA A 106 18.56 4.50 1.78
N PRO A 107 17.36 4.31 1.19
CA PRO A 107 17.08 4.66 -0.20
C PRO A 107 17.30 6.15 -0.43
N LYS A 108 17.76 6.52 -1.62
CA LYS A 108 17.79 7.93 -2.02
C LYS A 108 16.38 8.40 -2.39
N TYR A 109 15.61 7.52 -3.03
CA TYR A 109 14.24 7.75 -3.45
C TYR A 109 13.30 6.65 -2.97
N ILE A 110 12.13 7.09 -2.49
CA ILE A 110 10.96 6.24 -2.28
C ILE A 110 9.85 6.80 -3.16
N ILE A 111 9.35 6.00 -4.10
CA ILE A 111 8.19 6.34 -4.92
C ILE A 111 7.04 5.46 -4.43
N GLU A 112 6.01 6.10 -3.88
CA GLU A 112 4.81 5.46 -3.35
C GLU A 112 3.65 5.64 -4.34
N VAL A 113 2.93 4.56 -4.63
CA VAL A 113 1.72 4.58 -5.45
C VAL A 113 0.53 4.32 -4.54
N GLY A 114 -0.28 5.37 -4.34
CA GLY A 114 -1.16 5.49 -3.19
C GLY A 114 -0.47 6.22 -2.03
N SER A 115 -1.26 6.83 -1.15
CA SER A 115 -0.77 7.46 0.06
C SER A 115 -1.69 7.20 1.25
N GLY A 116 -1.14 7.19 2.46
CA GLY A 116 -1.94 7.01 3.66
C GLY A 116 -1.17 6.59 4.89
N HIS A 117 -1.54 5.44 5.45
CA HIS A 117 -0.95 4.94 6.70
C HIS A 117 0.46 4.41 6.49
N SER A 118 0.73 3.75 5.35
CA SER A 118 2.04 3.32 4.88
C SER A 118 3.02 4.48 4.77
N THR A 119 2.63 5.57 4.07
CA THR A 119 3.42 6.83 3.97
C THR A 119 3.98 7.31 5.32
N ARG A 120 3.18 7.23 6.39
CA ARG A 120 3.60 7.68 7.73
C ARG A 120 4.72 6.83 8.32
N PHE A 121 4.68 5.52 8.12
CA PHE A 121 5.75 4.62 8.56
C PHE A 121 7.01 4.79 7.72
N LEU A 122 6.87 4.98 6.40
CA LEU A 122 8.00 5.28 5.51
C LEU A 122 8.69 6.60 5.92
N ALA A 123 7.92 7.67 6.14
CA ALA A 123 8.43 8.96 6.58
C ALA A 123 9.06 8.89 7.98
N ARG A 124 8.47 8.11 8.90
CA ARG A 124 9.03 7.91 10.24
C ARG A 124 10.36 7.17 10.18
N ALA A 125 10.49 6.14 9.35
CA ALA A 125 11.74 5.43 9.15
C ALA A 125 12.86 6.34 8.61
N VAL A 126 12.54 7.21 7.65
CA VAL A 126 13.47 8.23 7.14
C VAL A 126 13.91 9.19 8.24
N SER A 127 12.96 9.70 9.03
CA SER A 127 13.23 10.63 10.13
C SER A 127 14.12 9.99 11.21
N ASP A 128 13.75 8.80 11.70
CA ASP A 128 14.49 8.11 12.76
C ASP A 128 15.89 7.70 12.31
N GLY A 129 16.06 7.38 11.02
CA GLY A 129 17.36 7.07 10.43
C GLY A 129 18.20 8.28 10.02
N LEU A 130 17.68 9.51 10.16
CA LEU A 130 18.29 10.75 9.67
C LEU A 130 18.72 10.65 8.20
N LEU A 131 17.89 10.00 7.38
CA LEU A 131 18.23 9.67 6.00
C LEU A 131 17.99 10.88 5.08
N ASP A 132 18.88 11.08 4.09
CA ASP A 132 18.69 12.04 3.00
C ASP A 132 17.82 11.43 1.87
N THR A 133 16.70 10.84 2.27
CA THR A 133 15.72 10.16 1.42
C THR A 133 14.64 11.14 0.97
N ARG A 134 14.27 11.08 -0.31
CA ARG A 134 13.12 11.82 -0.86
C ARG A 134 11.96 10.85 -1.08
N ILE A 135 10.79 11.19 -0.55
CA ILE A 135 9.56 10.41 -0.74
C ILE A 135 8.64 11.18 -1.69
N VAL A 136 8.20 10.52 -2.75
CA VAL A 136 7.18 11.00 -3.69
C VAL A 136 5.99 10.06 -3.61
N ALA A 137 4.82 10.57 -3.25
CA ALA A 137 3.57 9.80 -3.20
C ALA A 137 2.65 10.21 -4.35
N ILE A 138 2.39 9.27 -5.25
CA ILE A 138 1.49 9.42 -6.39
C ILE A 138 0.09 8.99 -5.95
N ASP A 139 -0.79 9.95 -5.71
CA ASP A 139 -2.14 9.70 -5.23
C ASP A 139 -3.10 10.81 -5.70
N PRO A 140 -4.11 10.50 -6.55
CA PRO A 140 -5.03 11.51 -7.07
C PRO A 140 -5.97 12.09 -6.00
N ALA A 141 -6.16 11.40 -4.87
CA ALA A 141 -7.06 11.83 -3.81
C ALA A 141 -6.66 11.22 -2.46
N PRO A 142 -5.59 11.74 -1.81
CA PRO A 142 -5.14 11.26 -0.51
C PRO A 142 -6.26 11.26 0.53
N ARG A 143 -6.54 10.09 1.11
CA ARG A 143 -7.61 9.95 2.12
C ARG A 143 -7.16 10.26 3.53
N ALA A 144 -5.87 10.06 3.82
CA ALA A 144 -5.29 10.45 5.08
C ALA A 144 -4.73 11.86 4.95
N ASN A 145 -4.93 12.69 5.96
CA ASN A 145 -4.12 13.91 6.08
C ASN A 145 -2.67 13.46 6.33
N ILE A 146 -1.80 13.77 5.36
CA ILE A 146 -0.36 13.55 5.37
C ILE A 146 0.40 14.89 5.42
N ASP A 147 -0.32 15.98 5.70
CA ASP A 147 0.26 17.31 5.85
C ASP A 147 1.24 17.31 7.02
N GLY A 148 2.37 17.98 6.84
CA GLY A 148 3.45 18.02 7.83
C GLY A 148 4.45 16.86 7.74
N LEU A 149 4.22 15.85 6.89
CA LEU A 149 5.29 14.95 6.48
C LEU A 149 6.19 15.63 5.44
N LYS A 150 7.49 15.38 5.51
CA LYS A 150 8.47 15.90 4.54
C LYS A 150 8.47 15.04 3.26
N ILE A 151 7.39 15.10 2.51
CA ILE A 151 7.17 14.32 1.27
C ILE A 151 6.68 15.23 0.14
N THR A 152 6.80 14.75 -1.10
CA THR A 152 6.15 15.36 -2.27
C THR A 152 4.92 14.55 -2.63
N VAL A 153 3.78 15.21 -2.86
CA VAL A 153 2.55 14.55 -3.32
C VAL A 153 2.33 14.90 -4.78
N GLU A 154 2.21 13.89 -5.62
CA GLU A 154 1.88 13.98 -7.04
C GLU A 154 0.37 13.64 -7.20
N PRO A 155 -0.51 14.63 -7.39
CA PRO A 155 -1.96 14.46 -7.30
C PRO A 155 -2.58 13.89 -8.59
N ASN A 156 -1.96 12.86 -9.15
CA ASN A 156 -2.37 12.20 -10.40
C ASN A 156 -2.49 10.69 -10.21
N THR A 157 -3.19 10.02 -11.13
CA THR A 157 -3.15 8.56 -11.19
C THR A 157 -1.78 8.10 -11.74
N ILE A 158 -1.35 6.88 -11.38
CA ILE A 158 -0.07 6.35 -11.91
C ILE A 158 -0.04 6.26 -13.44
N GLN A 159 -1.20 6.14 -14.09
CA GLN A 159 -1.30 6.08 -15.55
C GLN A 159 -1.06 7.45 -16.21
N GLU A 160 -1.19 8.54 -15.45
CA GLU A 160 -1.06 9.92 -15.95
C GLU A 160 0.29 10.56 -15.59
N VAL A 161 1.05 9.97 -14.66
CA VAL A 161 2.39 10.48 -14.33
C VAL A 161 3.42 10.10 -15.39
N ASP A 162 4.43 10.95 -15.54
CA ASP A 162 5.53 10.70 -16.47
C ASP A 162 6.35 9.47 -16.01
N VAL A 163 6.68 8.58 -16.96
CA VAL A 163 7.54 7.42 -16.72
C VAL A 163 8.90 7.80 -16.14
N LEU A 164 9.35 9.03 -16.42
CA LEU A 164 10.59 9.60 -15.88
C LEU A 164 10.67 9.55 -14.35
N TYR A 165 9.53 9.54 -13.63
CA TYR A 165 9.53 9.32 -12.18
C TYR A 165 10.23 8.01 -11.79
N PHE A 166 9.98 6.93 -12.54
CA PHE A 166 10.50 5.61 -12.25
C PHE A 166 11.92 5.40 -12.78
N GLU A 167 12.33 6.14 -13.82
CA GLU A 167 13.72 6.14 -14.31
C GLU A 167 14.72 6.70 -13.29
N LEU A 168 14.24 7.46 -12.30
CA LEU A 168 15.07 7.96 -11.20
C LEU A 168 15.49 6.86 -10.21
N LEU A 169 14.79 5.72 -10.19
CA LEU A 169 15.06 4.63 -9.25
C LEU A 169 16.40 3.95 -9.55
N LYS A 170 17.26 3.90 -8.54
CA LYS A 170 18.54 3.21 -8.56
C LYS A 170 18.49 1.98 -7.65
N PRO A 171 19.49 1.07 -7.72
CA PRO A 171 19.58 -0.02 -6.77
C PRO A 171 19.48 0.49 -5.33
N ARG A 172 18.65 -0.18 -4.51
CA ARG A 172 18.30 0.17 -3.11
C ARG A 172 17.26 1.27 -2.94
N ASP A 173 16.84 1.96 -4.00
CA ASP A 173 15.63 2.78 -3.96
C ASP A 173 14.38 1.90 -3.88
N ILE A 174 13.27 2.47 -3.40
CA ILE A 174 12.05 1.71 -3.12
C ILE A 174 10.91 2.22 -3.99
N LEU A 175 10.32 1.32 -4.77
CA LEU A 175 8.98 1.48 -5.33
C LEU A 175 7.99 0.78 -4.38
N PHE A 176 7.09 1.55 -3.77
CA PHE A 176 6.10 1.05 -2.82
C PHE A 176 4.70 1.17 -3.43
N ILE A 177 4.00 0.04 -3.59
CA ILE A 177 2.67 0.02 -4.22
C ILE A 177 1.64 -0.37 -3.16
N ASP A 178 0.87 0.62 -2.70
CA ASP A 178 -0.22 0.46 -1.72
C ASP A 178 -1.44 1.26 -2.19
N SER A 179 -1.87 0.94 -3.41
CA SER A 179 -2.97 1.63 -4.08
C SER A 179 -4.30 0.89 -3.87
N SER A 180 -5.36 1.68 -3.66
CA SER A 180 -6.74 1.16 -3.68
C SER A 180 -7.38 1.15 -5.07
N HIS A 181 -6.67 1.64 -6.08
CA HIS A 181 -7.16 1.74 -7.45
C HIS A 181 -6.89 0.46 -8.22
N ILE A 182 -7.74 0.19 -9.21
CA ILE A 182 -7.43 -0.80 -10.23
C ILE A 182 -6.31 -0.19 -11.08
N LEU A 183 -5.14 -0.82 -11.05
CA LEU A 183 -3.96 -0.43 -11.82
C LEU A 183 -4.10 -0.88 -13.28
#